data_AF-A0A2M4BX30-F1
#
_entry.id   AF-A0A2M4BX30-F1
#
_cell.length_a   1.000
_cell.length_b   1.000
_cell.length_c   1.000
_cell.angle_alpha   90.00
_cell.angle_beta   90.00
_cell.angle_gamma   90.00
#
_symmetry.space_group_name_H-M   'P 1'
#
loop_
_entity.id
_entity.type
_entity.pdbx_description
1 polymer ?
#
loop_
_entity_poly.entity_id
_entity_poly.type
_entity_poly.pdbx_seq_one_letter_code
_entity_poly.pdbx_strand_id
1 'polypeptide(L)'
;MSKLSVTLLFIGVSLLVVCDGSPLSSESSESSESNERNEVQQVLEKVREQCIKNTGSDAAFPDFMQSIERAMKCIADFDTKKFKTDFHLLTNATRGNFFSEYCSKGRTLASCLAGSLMGMQPCLKVTGFEMGDVLLHSIPEALDLACHNDGEVVFKLKDEQRKECMAQKADEISTCFNMLGNTGQYVIDFTELTQEQCSALTNVRQCMKDILKSCDLADIVNVYEIPIRAVLPLTPCVNQTEQQNVNLHENNSIVEISGA
;
A
#
# COMPACT_ATOMS: atom_id res chain seq x y z
N MET A 1 -2.47 3.72 24.17
CA MET A 1 -2.75 4.62 23.03
C MET A 1 -1.50 4.65 22.15
N SER A 2 -1.64 4.61 20.82
CA SER A 2 -0.56 4.46 19.80
C SER A 2 -0.39 3.07 19.15
N LYS A 3 -1.50 2.50 18.63
CA LYS A 3 -1.45 1.41 17.64
C LYS A 3 -1.64 1.90 16.18
N LEU A 4 -2.30 3.05 15.97
CA LEU A 4 -2.66 3.56 14.63
C LEU A 4 -1.51 4.17 13.81
N SER A 5 -0.53 4.81 14.46
CA SER A 5 0.50 5.61 13.76
C SER A 5 1.47 4.76 12.91
N VAL A 6 1.64 3.48 13.24
CA VAL A 6 2.56 2.59 12.53
C VAL A 6 1.84 1.76 11.47
N THR A 7 0.54 1.48 11.64
CA THR A 7 -0.24 0.69 10.69
C THR A 7 -0.37 1.39 9.34
N LEU A 8 -0.49 2.73 9.31
CA LEU A 8 -0.59 3.51 8.07
C LEU A 8 0.64 3.41 7.16
N LEU A 9 1.85 3.20 7.72
CA LEU A 9 3.06 2.97 6.93
C LEU A 9 3.15 1.55 6.33
N PHE A 10 2.45 0.57 6.91
CA PHE A 10 2.42 -0.81 6.43
C PHE A 10 1.30 -1.11 5.43
N ILE A 11 0.28 -0.25 5.33
CA ILE A 11 -0.80 -0.41 4.33
C ILE A 11 -0.23 -0.42 2.90
N GLY A 12 0.85 0.32 2.63
CA GLY A 12 1.52 0.30 1.32
C GLY A 12 2.16 -1.04 0.96
N VAL A 13 2.54 -1.87 1.94
CA VAL A 13 3.17 -3.19 1.72
C VAL A 13 2.12 -4.30 1.75
N SER A 14 1.02 -4.14 2.51
CA SER A 14 -0.10 -5.08 2.53
C SER A 14 -0.88 -5.15 1.21
N LEU A 15 -0.70 -4.18 0.30
CA LEU A 15 -1.32 -4.17 -1.03
C LEU A 15 -0.73 -5.21 -2.01
N LEU A 16 0.36 -5.91 -1.65
CA LEU A 16 1.03 -6.88 -2.53
C LEU A 16 0.48 -8.31 -2.47
N VAL A 17 -0.59 -8.57 -1.71
CA VAL A 17 -1.26 -9.88 -1.76
C VAL A 17 -2.36 -9.85 -2.83
N VAL A 18 -1.95 -9.79 -4.10
CA VAL A 18 -2.82 -10.19 -5.21
C VAL A 18 -2.78 -11.71 -5.29
N CYS A 19 -3.55 -12.34 -4.42
CA CYS A 19 -3.94 -13.74 -4.53
C CYS A 19 -5.43 -13.79 -4.19
N ASP A 20 -6.25 -14.32 -5.12
CA ASP A 20 -7.66 -14.61 -4.89
C ASP A 20 -7.80 -15.62 -3.72
N GLY A 21 -7.80 -15.12 -2.47
CA GLY A 21 -7.84 -15.91 -1.24
C GLY A 21 -7.86 -15.02 0.01
N SER A 22 -8.78 -15.34 0.93
CA SER A 22 -9.10 -14.65 2.18
C SER A 22 -7.90 -14.25 3.06
N PRO A 23 -8.04 -13.22 3.94
CA PRO A 23 -6.92 -12.63 4.66
C PRO A 23 -6.40 -13.49 5.83
N LEU A 24 -5.07 -13.62 5.91
CA LEU A 24 -4.33 -13.83 7.15
C LEU A 24 -4.52 -12.61 8.07
N SER A 25 -5.42 -12.72 9.04
CA SER A 25 -5.48 -11.84 10.19
C SER A 25 -4.82 -12.52 11.39
N SER A 26 -3.65 -12.03 11.80
CA SER A 26 -3.01 -12.42 13.05
C SER A 26 -3.69 -11.74 14.24
N GLU A 27 -4.64 -12.42 14.87
CA GLU A 27 -4.94 -12.27 16.30
C GLU A 27 -5.40 -13.62 16.88
N SER A 28 -4.76 -14.00 17.98
CA SER A 28 -4.69 -15.33 18.57
C SER A 28 -6.02 -15.97 19.00
N SER A 29 -6.25 -17.23 18.62
CA SER A 29 -6.94 -18.23 19.45
C SER A 29 -6.61 -19.66 18.97
N GLU A 30 -6.27 -20.55 19.91
CA GLU A 30 -5.69 -21.89 19.71
C GLU A 30 -6.65 -22.96 19.14
N SER A 31 -7.56 -22.60 18.22
CA SER A 31 -8.44 -23.58 17.53
C SER A 31 -8.45 -23.50 16.01
N SER A 32 -7.55 -22.71 15.41
CA SER A 32 -7.61 -22.32 13.98
C SER A 32 -6.70 -23.12 13.03
N GLU A 33 -5.72 -23.88 13.55
CA GLU A 33 -4.65 -24.45 12.73
C GLU A 33 -5.12 -25.43 11.64
N SER A 34 -6.22 -26.16 11.86
CA SER A 34 -6.73 -27.13 10.88
C SER A 34 -7.48 -26.46 9.72
N ASN A 35 -8.13 -25.33 9.97
CA ASN A 35 -8.88 -24.59 8.95
C ASN A 35 -7.91 -23.75 8.09
N GLU A 36 -6.94 -23.08 8.70
CA GLU A 36 -5.95 -22.27 7.99
C GLU A 36 -5.06 -23.12 7.05
N ARG A 37 -4.65 -24.31 7.48
CA ARG A 37 -3.84 -25.22 6.64
C ARG A 37 -4.61 -25.71 5.41
N ASN A 38 -5.94 -25.85 5.52
CA ASN A 38 -6.81 -26.23 4.41
C ASN A 38 -6.97 -25.08 3.40
N GLU A 39 -7.10 -23.85 3.87
CA GLU A 39 -7.22 -22.67 2.99
C GLU A 39 -5.93 -22.39 2.20
N VAL A 40 -4.76 -22.47 2.83
CA VAL A 40 -3.47 -22.30 2.12
C VAL A 40 -3.30 -23.34 1.03
N GLN A 41 -3.67 -24.59 1.30
CA GLN A 41 -3.61 -25.66 0.32
C GLN A 41 -4.55 -25.41 -0.88
N GLN A 42 -5.76 -24.93 -0.62
CA GLN A 42 -6.72 -24.57 -1.69
C GLN A 42 -6.24 -23.40 -2.56
N VAL A 43 -5.62 -22.37 -1.96
CA VAL A 43 -5.03 -21.27 -2.72
C VAL A 43 -3.89 -21.78 -3.60
N LEU A 44 -3.03 -22.64 -3.04
CA LEU A 44 -1.89 -23.17 -3.75
C LEU A 44 -2.31 -24.07 -4.95
N GLU A 45 -3.39 -24.84 -4.79
CA GLU A 45 -3.98 -25.63 -5.88
C GLU A 45 -4.50 -24.74 -7.01
N LYS A 46 -5.23 -23.65 -6.68
CA LYS A 46 -5.70 -22.69 -7.69
C LYS A 46 -4.54 -22.03 -8.44
N VAL A 47 -3.47 -21.67 -7.74
CA VAL A 47 -2.27 -21.09 -8.38
C VAL A 47 -1.61 -22.10 -9.31
N ARG A 48 -1.53 -23.37 -8.90
CA ARG A 48 -0.99 -24.44 -9.74
C ARG A 48 -1.82 -24.62 -11.02
N GLU A 49 -3.14 -24.66 -10.89
CA GLU A 49 -4.07 -24.72 -12.02
C GLU A 49 -3.89 -23.53 -12.96
N GLN A 50 -3.78 -22.32 -12.42
CA GLN A 50 -3.53 -21.11 -13.20
C GLN A 50 -2.18 -21.17 -13.92
N CYS A 51 -1.15 -21.72 -13.26
CA CYS A 51 0.15 -21.91 -13.87
C CYS A 51 0.12 -22.88 -15.06
N ILE A 52 -0.58 -24.01 -14.89
CA ILE A 52 -0.81 -24.98 -15.97
C ILE A 52 -1.60 -24.34 -17.11
N LYS A 53 -2.65 -23.57 -16.77
CA LYS A 53 -3.47 -22.85 -17.75
C LYS A 53 -2.66 -21.84 -18.57
N ASN A 54 -1.72 -21.14 -17.95
CA ASN A 54 -0.90 -20.12 -18.60
C ASN A 54 0.25 -20.72 -19.43
N THR A 55 0.88 -21.79 -18.95
CA THR A 55 2.13 -22.32 -19.52
C THR A 55 1.96 -23.64 -20.29
N GLY A 56 0.79 -24.27 -20.18
CA GLY A 56 0.50 -25.58 -20.75
C GLY A 56 1.11 -26.76 -19.99
N SER A 57 1.77 -26.53 -18.85
CA SER A 57 2.39 -27.58 -18.04
C SER A 57 2.58 -27.17 -16.58
N ASP A 58 2.96 -28.10 -15.71
CA ASP A 58 3.25 -27.83 -14.30
C ASP A 58 4.69 -27.35 -14.06
N ALA A 59 5.50 -27.19 -15.11
CA ALA A 59 6.95 -26.98 -15.00
C ALA A 59 7.34 -25.66 -14.32
N ALA A 60 6.50 -24.63 -14.41
CA ALA A 60 6.76 -23.32 -13.80
C ALA A 60 6.35 -23.23 -12.32
N PHE A 61 5.58 -24.19 -11.82
CA PHE A 61 5.07 -24.16 -10.45
C PHE A 61 6.16 -24.30 -9.36
N PRO A 62 7.20 -25.14 -9.53
CA PRO A 62 8.33 -25.16 -8.59
C PRO A 62 9.10 -23.83 -8.53
N ASP A 63 9.23 -23.12 -9.65
CA ASP A 63 9.89 -21.82 -9.69
C ASP A 63 9.06 -20.73 -9.02
N PHE A 64 7.74 -20.80 -9.17
CA PHE A 64 6.78 -19.99 -8.40
C PHE A 64 6.98 -20.19 -6.89
N MET A 65 7.06 -21.44 -6.42
CA MET A 65 7.27 -21.74 -4.99
C MET A 65 8.60 -21.20 -4.48
N GLN A 66 9.69 -21.37 -5.24
CA GLN A 66 10.98 -20.79 -4.91
C GLN A 66 10.92 -19.25 -4.88
N SER A 67 10.13 -18.64 -5.75
CA SER A 67 9.90 -17.20 -5.74
C SER A 67 9.13 -16.73 -4.50
N ILE A 68 8.16 -17.50 -4.02
CA ILE A 68 7.47 -17.22 -2.75
C ILE A 68 8.45 -17.30 -1.58
N GLU A 69 9.31 -18.32 -1.55
CA GLU A 69 10.37 -18.42 -0.54
C GLU A 69 11.35 -17.25 -0.58
N ARG A 70 11.75 -16.80 -1.78
CA ARG A 70 12.58 -15.60 -1.96
C ARG A 70 11.87 -14.36 -1.44
N ALA A 71 10.59 -14.16 -1.79
CA ALA A 71 9.82 -13.03 -1.30
C ALA A 71 9.72 -13.02 0.23
N MET A 72 9.48 -14.17 0.87
CA MET A 72 9.47 -14.30 2.33
C MET A 72 10.82 -13.95 2.95
N LYS A 73 11.93 -14.35 2.33
CA LYS A 73 13.29 -13.97 2.77
C LYS A 73 13.51 -12.46 2.63
N CYS A 74 13.11 -11.85 1.52
CA CYS A 74 13.19 -10.40 1.33
C CYS A 74 12.50 -9.64 2.49
N ILE A 75 11.29 -10.08 2.85
CA ILE A 75 10.51 -9.47 3.94
C ILE A 75 11.19 -9.72 5.30
N ALA A 76 11.68 -10.93 5.55
CA ALA A 76 12.35 -11.29 6.80
C ALA A 76 13.66 -10.50 7.01
N ASP A 77 14.38 -10.18 5.94
CA ASP A 77 15.61 -9.37 5.99
C ASP A 77 15.33 -7.92 6.38
N PHE A 78 14.09 -7.44 6.19
CA PHE A 78 13.65 -6.15 6.72
C PHE A 78 13.17 -6.29 8.17
N ASP A 79 14.02 -5.89 9.12
CA ASP A 79 13.68 -5.92 10.55
C ASP A 79 12.61 -4.87 10.90
N THR A 80 11.34 -5.25 10.71
CA THR A 80 10.16 -4.42 11.00
C THR A 80 10.06 -4.02 12.47
N LYS A 81 10.51 -4.89 13.39
CA LYS A 81 10.50 -4.62 14.83
C LYS A 81 11.52 -3.53 15.17
N LYS A 82 12.75 -3.66 14.66
CA LYS A 82 13.78 -2.63 14.81
C LYS A 82 13.35 -1.31 14.16
N PHE A 83 12.82 -1.34 12.93
CA PHE A 83 12.31 -0.14 12.25
C PHE A 83 11.30 0.61 13.12
N LYS A 84 10.31 -0.10 13.68
CA LYS A 84 9.27 0.49 14.52
C LYS A 84 9.86 1.11 15.79
N THR A 85 10.79 0.41 16.44
CA THR A 85 11.48 0.91 17.63
C THR A 85 12.31 2.15 17.31
N ASP A 86 13.13 2.10 16.26
CA ASP A 86 14.01 3.19 15.87
C ASP A 86 13.20 4.43 15.43
N PHE A 87 12.08 4.23 14.72
CA PHE A 87 11.16 5.31 14.37
C PHE A 87 10.52 5.93 15.62
N HIS A 88 10.18 5.12 16.62
CA HIS A 88 9.65 5.63 17.89
C HIS A 88 10.68 6.48 18.65
N LEU A 89 11.96 6.08 18.62
CA LEU A 89 13.06 6.79 19.28
C LEU A 89 13.67 7.92 18.43
N LEU A 90 13.17 8.12 17.21
CA LEU A 90 13.67 9.08 16.25
C LEU A 90 13.62 10.52 16.80
N THR A 91 14.73 11.24 16.67
CA THR A 91 14.87 12.66 17.05
C THR A 91 15.41 13.47 15.88
N ASN A 92 15.36 14.80 15.99
CA ASN A 92 15.93 15.68 14.97
C ASN A 92 17.45 15.47 14.80
N ALA A 93 18.17 15.04 15.85
CA ALA A 93 19.61 14.76 15.77
C ALA A 93 19.92 13.41 15.11
N THR A 94 19.00 12.44 15.20
CA THR A 94 19.23 11.06 14.71
C THR A 94 18.58 10.77 13.37
N ARG A 95 17.78 11.70 12.82
CA ARG A 95 17.00 11.49 11.60
C ARG A 95 17.85 11.21 10.36
N GLY A 96 19.00 11.87 10.19
CA GLY A 96 19.87 11.61 9.04
C GLY A 96 20.34 10.16 8.96
N ASN A 97 20.80 9.61 10.09
CA ASN A 97 21.22 8.20 10.17
C ASN A 97 20.04 7.24 9.95
N PHE A 98 18.89 7.53 10.56
CA PHE A 98 17.69 6.72 10.43
C PHE A 98 17.22 6.62 8.97
N PHE A 99 17.01 7.75 8.30
CA PHE A 99 16.54 7.74 6.92
C PHE A 99 17.62 7.21 5.96
N SER A 100 18.91 7.48 6.20
CA SER A 100 19.97 6.83 5.42
C SER A 100 19.90 5.31 5.48
N GLU A 101 19.76 4.72 6.68
CA GLU A 101 19.65 3.26 6.87
C GLU A 101 18.37 2.71 6.23
N TYR A 102 17.21 3.24 6.61
CA TYR A 102 15.93 2.62 6.28
C TYR A 102 15.47 2.87 4.86
N CYS A 103 15.87 3.97 4.23
CA CYS A 103 15.58 4.21 2.82
C CYS A 103 16.43 3.34 1.92
N SER A 104 17.69 3.06 2.31
CA SER A 104 18.49 2.03 1.62
C SER A 104 17.84 0.66 1.75
N LYS A 105 17.44 0.27 2.97
CA LYS A 105 16.76 -1.02 3.20
C LYS A 105 15.44 -1.15 2.44
N GLY A 106 14.65 -0.08 2.38
CA GLY A 106 13.40 -0.03 1.61
C GLY A 106 13.62 -0.27 0.12
N ARG A 107 14.65 0.35 -0.49
CA ARG A 107 14.99 0.12 -1.91
C ARG A 107 15.46 -1.31 -2.15
N THR A 108 16.29 -1.86 -1.26
CA THR A 108 16.72 -3.26 -1.33
C THR A 108 15.53 -4.21 -1.24
N LEU A 109 14.59 -3.96 -0.32
CA LEU A 109 13.37 -4.75 -0.17
C LEU A 109 12.53 -4.72 -1.45
N ALA A 110 12.27 -3.53 -2.01
CA ALA A 110 11.49 -3.38 -3.24
C ALA A 110 12.14 -4.14 -4.42
N SER A 111 13.46 -4.01 -4.59
CA SER A 111 14.20 -4.71 -5.64
C SER A 111 14.18 -6.24 -5.45
N CYS A 112 14.32 -6.72 -4.21
CA CYS A 112 14.26 -8.14 -3.89
C CYS A 112 12.88 -8.74 -4.17
N LEU A 113 11.82 -8.01 -3.82
CA LEU A 113 10.43 -8.40 -4.13
C LEU A 113 10.17 -8.38 -5.64
N ALA A 114 10.69 -7.39 -6.38
CA ALA A 114 10.56 -7.34 -7.84
C ALA A 114 11.23 -8.55 -8.51
N GLY A 115 12.45 -8.90 -8.07
CA GLY A 115 13.12 -10.11 -8.54
C GLY A 115 12.37 -11.41 -8.20
N SER A 116 11.68 -11.43 -7.07
CA SER A 116 10.83 -12.57 -6.68
C SER A 116 9.57 -12.66 -7.55
N LEU A 117 8.92 -11.52 -7.85
CA LEU A 117 7.73 -11.43 -8.68
C LEU A 117 7.96 -11.97 -10.10
N MET A 118 9.16 -11.76 -10.67
CA MET A 118 9.53 -12.30 -11.99
C MET A 118 9.37 -13.82 -12.09
N GLY A 119 9.75 -14.57 -11.05
CA GLY A 119 9.54 -16.03 -11.04
C GLY A 119 8.10 -16.46 -10.73
N MET A 120 7.24 -15.53 -10.31
CA MET A 120 5.80 -15.78 -10.14
C MET A 120 5.01 -15.51 -11.43
N GLN A 121 5.54 -14.66 -12.32
CA GLN A 121 4.90 -14.21 -13.56
C GLN A 121 4.19 -15.33 -14.34
N PRO A 122 4.78 -16.53 -14.56
CA PRO A 122 4.13 -17.57 -15.36
C PRO A 122 2.82 -18.09 -14.76
N CYS A 123 2.64 -17.97 -13.43
CA CYS A 123 1.47 -18.48 -12.73
C CYS A 123 0.45 -17.40 -12.35
N LEU A 124 0.76 -16.11 -12.55
CA LEU A 124 -0.13 -15.00 -12.22
C LEU A 124 -1.02 -14.60 -13.41
N LYS A 125 -2.15 -13.95 -13.11
CA LYS A 125 -2.91 -13.19 -14.13
C LYS A 125 -2.06 -12.01 -14.61
N VAL A 126 -2.12 -11.67 -15.90
CA VAL A 126 -1.32 -10.58 -16.50
C VAL A 126 -1.48 -9.28 -15.72
N THR A 127 -2.73 -8.85 -15.48
CA THR A 127 -3.03 -7.63 -14.74
C THR A 127 -2.52 -7.68 -13.30
N GLY A 128 -2.56 -8.85 -12.65
CA GLY A 128 -2.03 -9.01 -11.29
C GLY A 128 -0.51 -8.87 -11.24
N PHE A 129 0.20 -9.42 -12.22
CA PHE A 129 1.65 -9.25 -12.36
C PHE A 129 2.01 -7.78 -12.65
N GLU A 130 1.36 -7.16 -13.64
CA GLU A 130 1.60 -5.76 -14.01
C GLU A 130 1.36 -4.83 -12.81
N MET A 131 0.29 -5.07 -12.03
CA MET A 131 -0.01 -4.30 -10.83
C MET A 131 1.09 -4.40 -9.77
N GLY A 132 1.55 -5.61 -9.48
CA GLY A 132 2.64 -5.84 -8.55
C GLY A 132 3.95 -5.22 -9.03
N ASP A 133 4.22 -5.30 -10.34
CA ASP A 133 5.42 -4.78 -10.96
C ASP A 133 5.49 -3.25 -10.89
N VAL A 134 4.44 -2.55 -11.31
CA VAL A 134 4.40 -1.08 -11.23
C VAL A 134 4.41 -0.59 -9.78
N LEU A 135 3.74 -1.31 -8.87
CA LEU A 135 3.76 -0.97 -7.44
C LEU A 135 5.18 -1.05 -6.90
N LEU A 136 5.89 -2.17 -7.12
CA LEU A 136 7.26 -2.34 -6.63
C LEU A 136 8.25 -1.35 -7.26
N HIS A 137 8.09 -1.05 -8.55
CA HIS A 137 8.92 -0.06 -9.24
C HIS A 137 8.62 1.39 -8.86
N SER A 138 7.45 1.69 -8.29
CA SER A 138 7.12 3.01 -7.75
C SER A 138 7.68 3.29 -6.35
N ILE A 139 8.04 2.25 -5.60
CA ILE A 139 8.55 2.39 -4.22
C ILE A 139 9.82 3.24 -4.14
N PRO A 140 10.83 3.09 -5.01
CA PRO A 140 12.02 3.95 -5.00
C PRO A 140 11.69 5.44 -5.10
N GLU A 141 10.75 5.83 -5.97
CA GLU A 141 10.32 7.23 -6.12
C GLU A 141 9.61 7.73 -4.85
N ALA A 142 8.73 6.91 -4.26
CA ALA A 142 8.09 7.23 -2.98
C ALA A 142 9.12 7.41 -1.85
N LEU A 143 10.16 6.56 -1.84
CA LEU A 143 11.27 6.67 -0.89
C LEU A 143 12.10 7.93 -1.13
N ASP A 144 12.34 8.34 -2.37
CA ASP A 144 13.08 9.58 -2.64
C ASP A 144 12.41 10.78 -1.98
N LEU A 145 11.08 10.86 -2.03
CA LEU A 145 10.34 11.92 -1.35
C LEU A 145 10.28 11.72 0.17
N ALA A 146 10.02 10.48 0.63
CA ALA A 146 9.94 10.16 2.04
C ALA A 146 11.25 10.44 2.79
N CYS A 147 12.38 10.34 2.09
CA CYS A 147 13.73 10.43 2.64
C CYS A 147 14.42 11.76 2.33
N HIS A 148 13.79 12.62 1.52
CA HIS A 148 14.28 13.94 1.20
C HIS A 148 14.55 14.76 2.47
N ASN A 149 15.68 15.49 2.50
CA ASN A 149 16.14 16.30 3.64
C ASN A 149 16.09 15.56 4.99
N ASP A 150 16.71 14.37 5.03
CA ASP A 150 16.69 13.48 6.19
C ASP A 150 15.25 13.17 6.65
N GLY A 151 14.40 12.89 5.66
CA GLY A 151 12.99 12.55 5.82
C GLY A 151 12.16 13.64 6.49
N GLU A 152 12.40 14.90 6.13
CA GLU A 152 11.70 16.07 6.67
C GLU A 152 10.17 15.90 6.69
N VAL A 153 9.59 15.42 5.59
CA VAL A 153 8.15 15.20 5.46
C VAL A 153 7.66 14.11 6.40
N VAL A 154 8.31 12.94 6.43
CA VAL A 154 7.92 11.82 7.31
C VAL A 154 8.17 12.14 8.78
N PHE A 155 9.22 12.90 9.08
CA PHE A 155 9.56 13.33 10.43
C PHE A 155 8.48 14.22 11.04
N LYS A 156 7.64 14.89 10.24
CA LYS A 156 6.45 15.62 10.73
C LYS A 156 5.51 14.74 11.56
N LEU A 157 5.47 13.42 11.31
CA LEU A 157 4.67 12.46 12.08
C LEU A 157 5.18 12.24 13.52
N LYS A 158 6.38 12.74 13.85
CA LYS A 158 6.94 12.71 15.21
C LYS A 158 6.46 13.86 16.09
N ASP A 159 5.87 14.88 15.50
CA ASP A 159 5.35 16.03 16.23
C ASP A 159 4.14 15.61 17.10
N GLU A 160 4.18 15.95 18.39
CA GLU A 160 3.14 15.52 19.34
C GLU A 160 1.78 16.17 19.06
N GLN A 161 1.75 17.42 18.58
CA GLN A 161 0.49 18.09 18.21
C GLN A 161 -0.15 17.40 16.99
N ARG A 162 0.64 17.05 15.98
CA ARG A 162 0.15 16.32 14.81
C ARG A 162 -0.28 14.89 15.17
N LYS A 163 0.45 14.20 16.05
CA LYS A 163 0.06 12.87 16.55
C LYS A 163 -1.27 12.90 17.29
N GLU A 164 -1.47 13.89 18.15
CA GLU A 164 -2.72 14.10 18.87
C GLU A 164 -3.87 14.42 17.91
N CYS A 165 -3.65 15.28 16.91
CA CYS A 165 -4.63 15.54 15.86
C CYS A 165 -5.05 14.25 15.14
N MET A 166 -4.08 13.45 14.70
CA MET A 166 -4.38 12.17 14.03
C MET A 166 -5.12 11.18 14.95
N ALA A 167 -4.85 11.20 16.26
CA ALA A 167 -5.58 10.38 17.22
C ALA A 167 -7.04 10.82 17.37
N GLN A 168 -7.30 12.13 17.36
CA GLN A 168 -8.65 12.70 17.40
C GLN A 168 -9.44 12.43 16.12
N LYS A 169 -8.75 12.24 15.00
CA LYS A 169 -9.33 11.89 13.70
C LYS A 169 -9.63 10.40 13.52
N ALA A 170 -9.42 9.56 14.53
CA ALA A 170 -9.60 8.11 14.41
C ALA A 170 -10.99 7.68 13.89
N ASP A 171 -12.06 8.32 14.37
CA ASP A 171 -13.43 8.03 13.93
C ASP A 171 -13.71 8.51 12.50
N GLU A 172 -13.15 9.66 12.12
CA GLU A 172 -13.22 10.17 10.73
C GLU A 172 -12.46 9.25 9.78
N ILE A 173 -11.27 8.76 10.17
CA ILE A 173 -10.49 7.78 9.41
C ILE A 173 -11.30 6.49 9.22
N SER A 174 -11.89 5.97 10.30
CA SER A 174 -12.77 4.80 10.24
C SER A 174 -13.94 5.03 9.28
N THR A 175 -14.55 6.21 9.34
CA THR A 175 -15.64 6.62 8.45
C THR A 175 -15.20 6.67 6.99
N CYS A 176 -13.99 7.18 6.69
CA CYS A 176 -13.44 7.14 5.33
C CYS A 176 -13.38 5.70 4.81
N PHE A 177 -12.84 4.76 5.59
CA PHE A 177 -12.72 3.37 5.14
C PHE A 177 -14.07 2.64 5.05
N ASN A 178 -15.04 3.00 5.89
CA ASN A 178 -16.40 2.45 5.82
C ASN A 178 -17.12 2.80 4.51
N MET A 179 -16.67 3.81 3.76
CA MET A 179 -17.20 4.11 2.42
C MET A 179 -16.92 2.99 1.40
N LEU A 180 -15.90 2.15 1.65
CA LEU A 180 -15.67 0.94 0.87
C LEU A 180 -16.72 -0.15 1.17
N GLY A 181 -17.59 0.04 2.17
CA GLY A 181 -18.57 -0.94 2.62
C GLY A 181 -17.92 -2.22 3.15
N ASN A 182 -18.64 -3.35 3.08
CA ASN A 182 -18.10 -4.67 3.41
C ASN A 182 -16.93 -5.10 2.50
N THR A 183 -16.60 -4.34 1.45
CA THR A 183 -15.44 -4.57 0.58
C THR A 183 -14.12 -4.46 1.36
N GLY A 184 -14.07 -3.72 2.48
CA GLY A 184 -12.89 -3.66 3.36
C GLY A 184 -12.59 -4.95 4.12
N GLN A 185 -13.51 -5.93 4.08
CA GLN A 185 -13.36 -7.25 4.71
C GLN A 185 -12.83 -8.32 3.74
N TYR A 186 -12.74 -7.98 2.46
CA TYR A 186 -12.24 -8.83 1.39
C TYR A 186 -10.97 -8.20 0.78
N VAL A 187 -10.04 -9.04 0.33
CA VAL A 187 -8.96 -8.58 -0.56
C VAL A 187 -9.65 -7.96 -1.77
N ILE A 188 -9.48 -6.65 -1.97
CA ILE A 188 -10.07 -5.94 -3.11
C ILE A 188 -9.38 -6.48 -4.36
N ASP A 189 -10.11 -7.18 -5.21
CA ASP A 189 -9.63 -7.49 -6.55
C ASP A 189 -9.63 -6.19 -7.37
N PHE A 190 -8.48 -5.53 -7.41
CA PHE A 190 -8.29 -4.29 -8.16
C PHE A 190 -8.43 -4.48 -9.68
N THR A 191 -8.51 -5.72 -10.17
CA THR A 191 -8.66 -6.03 -11.59
C THR A 191 -10.12 -6.02 -12.06
N GLU A 192 -11.10 -6.16 -11.15
CA GLU A 192 -12.53 -6.27 -11.47
C GLU A 192 -13.41 -5.24 -10.70
N LEU A 193 -12.94 -4.00 -10.61
CA LEU A 193 -13.66 -2.94 -9.88
C LEU A 193 -14.89 -2.42 -10.64
N THR A 194 -16.03 -2.30 -9.93
CA THR A 194 -17.24 -1.65 -10.43
C THR A 194 -17.12 -0.12 -10.38
N GLN A 195 -17.97 0.58 -11.13
CA GLN A 195 -18.04 2.06 -11.09
C GLN A 195 -18.33 2.60 -9.68
N GLU A 196 -19.15 1.91 -8.90
CA GLU A 196 -19.44 2.25 -7.50
C GLU A 196 -18.21 2.07 -6.62
N GLN A 197 -17.47 0.96 -6.78
CA GLN A 197 -16.22 0.72 -6.06
C GLN A 197 -15.14 1.74 -6.41
N CYS A 198 -15.04 2.15 -7.68
CA CYS A 198 -14.15 3.22 -8.11
C CYS A 198 -14.51 4.57 -7.48
N SER A 199 -15.81 4.89 -7.40
CA SER A 199 -16.28 6.10 -6.72
C SER A 199 -15.94 6.05 -5.23
N ALA A 200 -16.16 4.91 -4.58
CA ALA A 200 -15.80 4.70 -3.18
C ALA A 200 -14.29 4.88 -2.94
N LEU A 201 -13.43 4.32 -3.79
CA LEU A 201 -11.98 4.50 -3.71
C LEU A 201 -11.58 5.97 -3.85
N THR A 202 -12.19 6.69 -4.79
CA THR A 202 -11.96 8.12 -4.99
C THR A 202 -12.38 8.93 -3.75
N ASN A 203 -13.53 8.59 -3.16
CA ASN A 203 -14.04 9.25 -1.94
C ASN A 203 -13.14 8.97 -0.73
N VAL A 204 -12.68 7.73 -0.54
CA VAL A 204 -11.74 7.37 0.54
C VAL A 204 -10.44 8.14 0.39
N ARG A 205 -9.88 8.18 -0.83
CA ARG A 205 -8.64 8.91 -1.12
C ARG A 205 -8.79 10.39 -0.80
N GLN A 206 -9.90 11.02 -1.18
CA GLN A 206 -10.16 12.42 -0.86
C GLN A 206 -10.36 12.65 0.64
N CYS A 207 -11.14 11.80 1.29
CA CYS A 207 -11.38 11.83 2.74
C CYS A 207 -10.05 11.76 3.54
N MET A 208 -9.15 10.86 3.15
CA MET A 208 -7.82 10.76 3.78
C MET A 208 -6.95 12.00 3.52
N LYS A 209 -6.98 12.59 2.32
CA LYS A 209 -6.28 13.85 2.02
C LYS A 209 -6.78 14.99 2.90
N ASP A 210 -8.09 15.10 3.08
CA ASP A 210 -8.70 16.17 3.87
C ASP A 210 -8.35 16.02 5.37
N ILE A 211 -8.33 14.79 5.89
CA ILE A 211 -7.87 14.50 7.25
C ILE A 211 -6.41 14.90 7.42
N LEU A 212 -5.52 14.45 6.54
CA LEU A 212 -4.09 14.78 6.61
C LEU A 212 -3.86 16.28 6.51
N LYS A 213 -4.57 16.98 5.63
CA LYS A 213 -4.53 18.43 5.52
C LYS A 213 -4.95 19.10 6.83
N SER A 214 -6.02 18.62 7.47
CA SER A 214 -6.50 19.18 8.75
C SER A 214 -5.50 19.03 9.90
N CYS A 215 -4.59 18.06 9.81
CA CYS A 215 -3.51 17.83 10.78
C CYS A 215 -2.15 18.38 10.33
N ASP A 216 -2.10 19.26 9.33
CA ASP A 216 -0.85 19.83 8.79
C ASP A 216 0.15 18.74 8.31
N LEU A 217 -0.39 17.71 7.67
CA LEU A 217 0.31 16.56 7.09
C LEU A 217 0.05 16.42 5.59
N ALA A 218 -0.37 17.50 4.92
CA ALA A 218 -0.70 17.47 3.49
C ALA A 218 0.46 16.96 2.61
N ASP A 219 1.72 17.23 2.98
CA ASP A 219 2.88 16.77 2.22
C ASP A 219 3.05 15.24 2.20
N ILE A 220 2.50 14.53 3.20
CA ILE A 220 2.50 13.06 3.26
C ILE A 220 1.72 12.47 2.09
N VAL A 221 0.71 13.20 1.59
CA VAL A 221 -0.07 12.80 0.41
C VAL A 221 0.85 12.54 -0.77
N ASN A 222 1.84 13.40 -1.00
CA ASN A 222 2.74 13.25 -2.14
C ASN A 222 3.58 11.98 -2.07
N VAL A 223 3.80 11.40 -0.88
CA VAL A 223 4.58 10.17 -0.69
C VAL A 223 3.76 8.93 -1.06
N TYR A 224 2.59 8.74 -0.44
CA TYR A 224 1.79 7.53 -0.66
C TYR A 224 0.99 7.58 -1.97
N GLU A 225 0.81 8.75 -2.57
CA GLU A 225 0.14 8.89 -3.86
C GLU A 225 0.95 8.34 -5.04
N ILE A 226 2.28 8.29 -4.93
CA ILE A 226 3.16 7.76 -5.97
C ILE A 226 2.77 6.31 -6.34
N PRO A 227 2.74 5.35 -5.40
CA PRO A 227 2.32 3.99 -5.72
C PRO A 227 0.86 3.89 -6.17
N ILE A 228 -0.04 4.71 -5.60
CA ILE A 228 -1.45 4.74 -6.02
C ILE A 228 -1.58 5.18 -7.49
N ARG A 229 -0.86 6.23 -7.90
CA ARG A 229 -0.87 6.74 -9.28
C ARG A 229 -0.23 5.78 -10.27
N ALA A 230 0.73 4.97 -9.83
CA ALA A 230 1.33 3.93 -10.67
C ALA A 230 0.34 2.79 -10.95
N VAL A 231 -0.43 2.39 -9.94
CA VAL A 231 -1.40 1.28 -9.97
C VAL A 231 -2.72 1.67 -10.65
N LEU A 232 -3.24 2.87 -10.37
CA LEU A 232 -4.58 3.29 -10.79
C LEU A 232 -4.88 3.15 -12.30
N PRO A 233 -3.94 3.43 -13.24
CA PRO A 233 -4.16 3.25 -14.67
C PRO A 233 -4.41 1.79 -15.09
N LEU A 234 -3.99 0.82 -14.28
CA LEU A 234 -4.22 -0.61 -14.52
C LEU A 234 -5.56 -1.11 -13.96
N THR A 235 -6.34 -0.21 -13.34
CA THR A 235 -7.66 -0.51 -12.79
C THR A 235 -8.77 0.00 -13.72
N PRO A 236 -9.99 -0.56 -13.61
CA PRO A 236 -11.18 0.03 -14.24
C PRO A 236 -11.48 1.49 -13.84
N CYS A 237 -10.83 2.03 -12.79
CA CYS A 237 -11.09 3.36 -12.24
C CYS A 237 -10.34 4.50 -12.93
N VAL A 238 -9.51 4.22 -13.96
CA VAL A 238 -8.64 5.21 -14.63
C VAL A 238 -9.33 6.52 -15.00
N ASN A 239 -10.57 6.46 -15.49
CA ASN A 239 -11.33 7.61 -15.99
C ASN A 239 -11.85 8.57 -14.90
N GLN A 240 -11.88 8.16 -13.62
CA GLN A 240 -12.37 9.03 -12.54
C GLN A 240 -11.30 10.04 -12.06
N THR A 241 -10.04 9.84 -12.47
CA THR A 241 -8.91 10.71 -12.13
C THR A 241 -8.93 12.03 -12.91
N GLU A 242 -9.46 12.03 -14.14
CA GLU A 242 -9.50 13.22 -15.02
C GLU A 242 -10.53 14.25 -14.54
N GLN A 243 -11.67 13.82 -14.00
CA GLN A 243 -12.70 14.72 -13.46
C GLN A 243 -12.20 15.54 -12.26
N GLN A 244 -11.23 15.05 -11.48
CA GLN A 244 -10.65 15.84 -10.38
C GLN A 244 -9.72 16.95 -10.87
N ASN A 245 -8.99 16.76 -11.98
CA ASN A 245 -8.14 17.80 -12.56
C ASN A 245 -8.95 18.92 -13.23
N VAL A 246 -10.12 18.60 -13.80
CA VAL A 246 -11.02 19.61 -14.40
C VAL A 246 -11.65 20.49 -13.31
N ASN A 247 -12.12 19.89 -12.20
CA ASN A 247 -12.73 20.64 -11.10
C ASN A 247 -11.73 21.52 -10.31
N LEU A 248 -10.43 21.17 -10.28
CA LEU A 248 -9.40 22.05 -9.70
C LEU A 248 -9.11 23.26 -10.59
N HIS A 249 -9.21 23.11 -11.91
CA HIS A 249 -8.95 24.19 -12.86
C HIS A 249 -10.11 25.21 -12.91
N GLU A 250 -11.35 24.75 -12.71
CA GLU A 250 -12.53 25.62 -12.64
C GLU A 250 -12.59 26.43 -11.33
N ASN A 251 -12.18 25.86 -10.20
CA ASN A 251 -12.19 26.57 -8.90
C ASN A 251 -11.10 27.66 -8.78
N ASN A 252 -9.98 27.54 -9.50
CA ASN A 252 -8.96 28.59 -9.56
C ASN A 252 -9.30 29.73 -10.54
N SER A 253 -10.40 29.61 -11.30
CA SER A 253 -10.82 30.61 -12.29
C SER A 253 -11.93 31.55 -11.79
N ILE A 254 -12.45 31.36 -10.57
CA ILE A 254 -13.62 32.09 -10.04
C ILE A 254 -13.24 33.15 -8.98
N VAL A 255 -11.96 33.34 -8.66
CA VAL A 255 -11.50 34.38 -7.71
C VAL A 255 -10.66 35.45 -8.41
N GLU A 256 -11.18 36.08 -9.47
CA GLU A 256 -10.91 37.48 -9.77
C GLU A 256 -12.15 38.08 -10.48
N ILE A 257 -12.46 39.35 -10.17
CA ILE A 257 -13.56 40.18 -10.70
C ILE A 257 -14.85 40.15 -9.86
N SER A 258 -14.82 40.82 -8.70
CA SER A 258 -15.87 41.80 -8.33
C SER A 258 -15.35 42.72 -7.24
N GLY A 259 -14.70 43.80 -7.64
CA GLY A 259 -14.15 44.83 -6.76
C GLY A 259 -13.73 46.07 -7.54
N ALA A 260 -14.70 46.76 -8.14
CA ALA A 260 -14.64 48.18 -8.52
C ALA A 260 -16.08 48.69 -8.73
#